data_AF-T0QHJ2-F1
#
_entry.id   AF-T0QHJ2-F1
#
_cell.length_a   1.000
_cell.length_b   1.000
_cell.length_c   1.000
_cell.angle_alpha   90.00
_cell.angle_beta   90.00
_cell.angle_gamma   90.00
#
_symmetry.space_group_name_H-M   'P 1'
#
loop_
_entity.id
_entity.type
_entity.pdbx_description
1 polymer ?
#
loop_
_entity_poly.entity_id
_entity_poly.type
_entity_poly.pdbx_seq_one_letter_code
_entity_poly.pdbx_strand_id
1 'polypeptide(L)'
;MESIMENLIGSYDQRNAKAWRDEDMTQRSQELQWRQDDLRRENEWRIEDIRRLRIQAKLENERRQADTRAEQLSAISELGALLGGFALVSIINVNVPEDIDLTLLAVYGCVSALTICCMVISLIMCAILLLAVTRYSAHELEYDVRILKDEEIDMDSPFHIWWLKKCETDWSLGYLLFRTGVTLFLIELAVVSWVQYNLYQTTSISISIVAAIGILIWQFRILSRWRYLMKLPAIEVHGPIDITVTAASPRRAH
;
A
#
# COMPACT_ATOMS: atom_id res chain seq x y z
N MET A 1 47.66 -23.72 -81.13
CA MET A 1 47.19 -24.39 -79.89
C MET A 1 47.53 -23.54 -78.66
N GLU A 2 48.71 -22.93 -78.60
CA GLU A 2 49.14 -22.04 -77.50
C GLU A 2 48.21 -20.83 -77.25
N SER A 3 47.82 -20.08 -78.29
CA SER A 3 46.93 -18.91 -78.14
C SER A 3 45.51 -19.25 -77.64
N ILE A 4 45.01 -20.46 -77.91
CA ILE A 4 43.70 -20.91 -77.39
C ILE A 4 43.83 -21.22 -75.90
N MET A 5 44.96 -21.80 -75.49
CA MET A 5 45.25 -22.14 -74.11
C MET A 5 45.49 -20.87 -73.26
N GLU A 6 46.19 -19.87 -73.78
CA GLU A 6 46.36 -18.56 -73.10
C GLU A 6 45.03 -17.82 -72.91
N ASN A 7 44.15 -17.81 -73.92
CA ASN A 7 42.80 -17.24 -73.78
C ASN A 7 41.93 -18.03 -72.78
N LEU A 8 42.09 -19.36 -72.73
CA LEU A 8 41.38 -20.20 -71.75
C LEU A 8 41.90 -19.94 -70.32
N ILE A 9 43.21 -19.82 -70.15
CA ILE A 9 43.86 -19.51 -68.87
C ILE A 9 43.49 -18.10 -68.40
N GLY A 10 43.50 -17.09 -69.30
CA GLY A 10 43.11 -15.73 -68.97
C GLY A 10 41.63 -15.59 -68.62
N SER A 11 40.75 -16.32 -69.32
CA SER A 11 39.31 -16.34 -68.99
C SER A 11 39.00 -17.11 -67.70
N TYR A 12 39.78 -18.14 -67.38
CA TYR A 12 39.71 -18.85 -66.10
C TYR A 12 40.16 -17.94 -64.95
N ASP A 13 41.29 -17.26 -65.09
CA ASP A 13 41.83 -16.34 -64.09
C ASP A 13 40.89 -15.14 -63.85
N GLN A 14 40.31 -14.59 -64.92
CA GLN A 14 39.32 -13.51 -64.81
C GLN A 14 38.03 -13.97 -64.11
N ARG A 15 37.57 -15.21 -64.35
CA ARG A 15 36.42 -15.79 -63.63
C ARG A 15 36.75 -16.01 -62.16
N ASN A 16 37.94 -16.51 -61.86
CA ASN A 16 38.38 -16.77 -60.49
C ASN A 16 38.56 -15.46 -59.69
N ALA A 17 39.17 -14.44 -60.29
CA ALA A 17 39.29 -13.11 -59.69
C ALA A 17 37.95 -12.39 -59.50
N LYS A 18 36.92 -12.73 -60.28
CA LYS A 18 35.54 -12.26 -60.05
C LYS A 18 34.89 -13.05 -58.92
N ALA A 19 35.01 -14.38 -58.93
CA ALA A 19 34.49 -15.25 -57.88
C ALA A 19 35.05 -14.86 -56.49
N TRP A 20 36.36 -14.64 -56.37
CA TRP A 20 36.97 -14.18 -55.11
C TRP A 20 36.49 -12.82 -54.65
N ARG A 21 36.18 -11.91 -55.58
CA ARG A 21 35.61 -10.59 -55.22
C ARG A 21 34.17 -10.71 -54.77
N ASP A 22 33.37 -11.55 -55.42
CA ASP A 22 31.99 -11.79 -55.03
C ASP A 22 31.96 -12.52 -53.66
N GLU A 23 32.86 -13.48 -53.42
CA GLU A 23 33.06 -14.16 -52.13
C GLU A 23 33.50 -13.17 -51.02
N ASP A 24 34.47 -12.29 -51.28
CA ASP A 24 34.90 -11.28 -50.30
C ASP A 24 33.78 -10.27 -49.99
N MET A 25 33.02 -9.83 -51.00
CA MET A 25 31.87 -8.95 -50.80
C MET A 25 30.76 -9.62 -49.98
N THR A 26 30.49 -10.90 -50.23
CA THR A 26 29.52 -11.68 -49.43
C THR A 26 30.01 -11.91 -48.01
N GLN A 27 31.29 -12.23 -47.81
CA GLN A 27 31.87 -12.39 -46.47
C GLN A 27 31.73 -11.10 -45.65
N ARG A 28 32.09 -9.95 -46.22
CA ARG A 28 31.93 -8.64 -45.54
C ARG A 28 30.48 -8.34 -45.20
N SER A 29 29.55 -8.71 -46.08
CA SER A 29 28.12 -8.53 -45.82
C SER A 29 27.62 -9.39 -44.65
N GLN A 30 28.12 -10.63 -44.53
CA GLN A 30 27.80 -11.53 -43.42
C GLN A 30 28.39 -11.02 -42.11
N GLU A 31 29.65 -10.54 -42.13
CA GLU A 31 30.28 -9.93 -40.95
C GLU A 31 29.53 -8.68 -40.47
N LEU A 32 29.08 -7.84 -41.40
CA LEU A 32 28.24 -6.68 -41.07
C LEU A 32 26.89 -7.11 -40.47
N GLN A 33 26.28 -8.15 -41.02
CA GLN A 33 25.03 -8.70 -40.50
C GLN A 33 25.22 -9.26 -39.08
N TRP A 34 26.27 -10.05 -38.83
CA TRP A 34 26.58 -10.57 -37.50
C TRP A 34 26.81 -9.46 -36.48
N ARG A 35 27.54 -8.41 -36.84
CA ARG A 35 27.71 -7.24 -35.97
C ARG A 35 26.40 -6.55 -35.65
N GLN A 36 25.51 -6.41 -36.63
CA GLN A 36 24.19 -5.81 -36.40
C GLN A 36 23.33 -6.70 -35.51
N ASP A 37 23.37 -8.01 -35.70
CA ASP A 37 22.60 -8.96 -34.89
C ASP A 37 23.14 -9.07 -33.46
N ASP A 38 24.47 -8.99 -33.26
CA ASP A 38 25.09 -8.94 -31.94
C ASP A 38 24.69 -7.66 -31.19
N LEU A 39 24.73 -6.50 -31.85
CA LEU A 39 24.28 -5.22 -31.26
C LEU A 39 22.78 -5.24 -30.92
N ARG A 40 21.95 -5.87 -31.76
CA ARG A 40 20.51 -6.02 -31.49
C ARG A 40 20.28 -6.91 -30.27
N ARG A 41 20.91 -8.09 -30.22
CA ARG A 41 20.82 -9.01 -29.07
C ARG A 41 21.31 -8.36 -27.78
N GLU A 42 22.41 -7.61 -27.83
CA GLU A 42 22.91 -6.88 -26.66
C GLU A 42 21.90 -5.82 -26.19
N ASN A 43 21.31 -5.05 -27.10
CA ASN A 43 20.29 -4.07 -26.75
C ASN A 43 19.03 -4.72 -26.18
N GLU A 44 18.55 -5.82 -26.78
CA GLU A 44 17.40 -6.58 -26.29
C GLU A 44 17.64 -7.10 -24.86
N TRP A 45 18.83 -7.65 -24.59
CA TRP A 45 19.21 -8.10 -23.25
C TRP A 45 19.27 -6.95 -22.25
N ARG A 46 19.84 -5.81 -22.63
CA ARG A 46 19.89 -4.63 -21.75
C ARG A 46 18.50 -4.11 -21.42
N ILE A 47 17.58 -4.07 -22.38
CA ILE A 47 16.21 -3.62 -22.16
C ILE A 47 15.49 -4.57 -21.19
N GLU A 48 15.63 -5.88 -21.39
CA GLU A 48 15.05 -6.89 -20.52
C GLU A 48 15.63 -6.85 -19.10
N ASP A 49 16.94 -6.64 -18.95
CA ASP A 49 17.58 -6.49 -17.65
C ASP A 49 17.13 -5.21 -16.92
N ILE A 50 17.05 -4.08 -17.62
CA ILE A 50 16.52 -2.83 -17.06
C ILE A 50 15.08 -3.04 -16.57
N ARG A 51 14.26 -3.74 -17.36
CA ARG A 51 12.88 -4.05 -17.01
C ARG A 51 12.79 -4.90 -15.75
N ARG A 52 13.59 -5.96 -15.64
CA ARG A 52 13.66 -6.81 -14.45
C ARG A 52 14.05 -6.02 -13.20
N LEU A 53 15.07 -5.17 -13.30
CA LEU A 53 15.51 -4.34 -12.19
C LEU A 53 14.43 -3.35 -11.74
N ARG A 54 13.70 -2.74 -12.68
CA ARG A 54 12.57 -1.85 -12.35
C ARG A 54 11.44 -2.58 -11.64
N ILE A 55 11.04 -3.74 -12.15
CA ILE A 55 9.99 -4.57 -11.54
C ILE A 55 10.39 -5.00 -10.12
N GLN A 56 11.64 -5.42 -9.91
CA GLN A 56 12.15 -5.77 -8.58
C GLN A 56 12.15 -4.58 -7.63
N ALA A 57 12.66 -3.42 -8.06
CA ALA A 57 12.67 -2.21 -7.25
C ALA A 57 11.25 -1.74 -6.88
N LYS A 58 10.30 -1.84 -7.82
CA LYS A 58 8.89 -1.52 -7.58
C LYS A 58 8.27 -2.50 -6.58
N LEU A 59 8.50 -3.80 -6.76
CA LEU A 59 8.00 -4.84 -5.85
C LEU A 59 8.50 -4.61 -4.42
N GLU A 60 9.79 -4.28 -4.25
CA GLU A 60 10.36 -3.94 -2.95
C GLU A 60 9.70 -2.69 -2.35
N ASN A 61 9.45 -1.66 -3.16
CA ASN A 61 8.79 -0.45 -2.69
C ASN A 61 7.36 -0.71 -2.21
N GLU A 62 6.56 -1.45 -2.99
CA GLU A 62 5.19 -1.81 -2.60
C GLU A 62 5.17 -2.71 -1.36
N ARG A 63 6.14 -3.64 -1.25
CA ARG A 63 6.30 -4.47 -0.06
C ARG A 63 6.61 -3.65 1.19
N ARG A 64 7.50 -2.66 1.10
CA ARG A 64 7.79 -1.73 2.22
C ARG A 64 6.54 -0.96 2.66
N GLN A 65 5.67 -0.57 1.73
CA GLN A 65 4.41 0.09 2.07
C GLN A 65 3.47 -0.86 2.81
N ALA A 66 3.35 -2.11 2.33
CA ALA A 66 2.56 -3.14 3.00
C ALA A 66 3.08 -3.44 4.41
N ASP A 67 4.40 -3.57 4.57
CA ASP A 67 5.05 -3.82 5.86
C ASP A 67 4.84 -2.64 6.82
N THR A 68 4.95 -1.39 6.35
CA THR A 68 4.67 -0.19 7.16
C THR A 68 3.23 -0.18 7.67
N ARG A 69 2.26 -0.57 6.83
CA ARG A 69 0.86 -0.67 7.24
C ARG A 69 0.61 -1.83 8.21
N ALA A 70 1.26 -2.96 8.00
CA ALA A 70 1.20 -4.10 8.90
C ALA A 70 1.75 -3.74 10.29
N GLU A 71 2.86 -3.01 10.36
CA GLU A 71 3.44 -2.53 11.63
C GLU A 71 2.48 -1.57 12.35
N GLN A 72 1.86 -0.64 11.62
CA GLN A 72 0.83 0.25 12.18
C GLN A 72 -0.37 -0.51 12.76
N LEU A 73 -0.87 -1.52 12.04
CA LEU A 73 -1.97 -2.38 12.48
C LEU A 73 -1.59 -3.19 13.73
N SER A 74 -0.37 -3.71 13.78
CA SER A 74 0.15 -4.46 14.93
C SER A 74 0.29 -3.56 16.16
N ALA A 75 0.85 -2.37 16.02
CA ALA A 75 1.00 -1.44 17.14
C ALA A 75 -0.36 -1.03 17.73
N ILE A 76 -1.37 -0.80 16.88
CA ILE A 76 -2.71 -0.44 17.36
C ILE A 76 -3.39 -1.63 18.03
N SER A 77 -3.21 -2.84 17.53
CA SER A 77 -3.77 -4.02 18.18
C SER A 77 -3.10 -4.31 19.53
N GLU A 78 -1.78 -4.15 19.65
CA GLU A 78 -1.10 -4.26 20.94
C GLU A 78 -1.61 -3.23 21.97
N LEU A 79 -1.78 -1.97 21.54
CA LEU A 79 -2.35 -0.93 22.40
C LEU A 79 -3.80 -1.22 22.80
N GLY A 80 -4.63 -1.72 21.87
CA GLY A 80 -6.02 -2.09 22.17
C GLY A 80 -6.12 -3.27 23.14
N ALA A 81 -5.23 -4.25 23.03
CA ALA A 81 -5.17 -5.40 23.92
C ALA A 81 -4.77 -4.99 25.34
N LEU A 82 -3.77 -4.12 25.47
CA LEU A 82 -3.36 -3.56 26.76
C LEU A 82 -4.49 -2.76 27.41
N LEU A 83 -5.13 -1.86 26.66
CA LEU A 83 -6.21 -1.03 27.20
C LEU A 83 -7.44 -1.86 27.59
N GLY A 84 -7.84 -2.82 26.74
CA GLY A 84 -8.91 -3.77 27.06
C GLY A 84 -8.59 -4.64 28.28
N GLY A 85 -7.33 -5.05 28.43
CA GLY A 85 -6.85 -5.77 29.61
C GLY A 85 -6.91 -4.92 30.88
N PHE A 86 -6.49 -3.64 30.82
CA PHE A 86 -6.59 -2.72 31.95
C PHE A 86 -8.03 -2.44 32.35
N ALA A 87 -8.95 -2.27 31.39
CA ALA A 87 -10.37 -2.13 31.66
C ALA A 87 -10.92 -3.36 32.41
N LEU A 88 -10.62 -4.57 31.93
CA LEU A 88 -11.03 -5.81 32.59
C LEU A 88 -10.47 -5.92 34.02
N VAL A 89 -9.19 -5.61 34.21
CA VAL A 89 -8.54 -5.62 35.53
C VAL A 89 -9.15 -4.56 36.47
N SER A 90 -9.56 -3.41 35.94
CA SER A 90 -10.28 -2.40 36.71
C SER A 90 -11.62 -2.95 37.21
N ILE A 91 -12.40 -3.61 36.35
CA ILE A 91 -13.71 -4.17 36.72
C ILE A 91 -13.61 -5.17 37.87
N ILE A 92 -12.67 -6.11 37.81
CA ILE A 92 -12.56 -7.18 38.82
C ILE A 92 -12.02 -6.70 40.17
N ASN A 93 -11.27 -5.59 40.19
CA ASN A 93 -10.61 -5.09 41.40
C ASN A 93 -11.41 -3.98 42.12
N VAL A 94 -12.49 -3.49 41.53
CA VAL A 94 -13.36 -2.52 42.19
C VAL A 94 -14.15 -3.20 43.30
N ASN A 95 -13.79 -2.88 44.54
CA ASN A 95 -14.60 -3.22 45.71
C ASN A 95 -15.81 -2.27 45.75
N VAL A 96 -17.01 -2.83 45.71
CA VAL A 96 -18.28 -2.08 45.71
C VAL A 96 -18.79 -1.97 47.16
N PRO A 97 -18.82 -0.75 47.76
CA PRO A 97 -19.48 -0.53 49.04
C PRO A 97 -20.97 -0.93 49.01
N GLU A 98 -21.50 -1.40 50.13
CA GLU A 98 -22.90 -1.89 50.25
C GLU A 98 -23.95 -0.77 50.08
N ASP A 99 -23.58 0.50 50.30
CA ASP A 99 -24.46 1.67 50.28
C ASP A 99 -24.39 2.47 48.95
N ILE A 100 -24.40 1.80 47.80
CA ILE A 100 -24.30 2.45 46.48
C ILE A 100 -25.65 2.54 45.77
N ASP A 101 -25.87 3.67 45.10
CA ASP A 101 -26.99 3.88 44.18
C ASP A 101 -26.93 2.87 43.02
N LEU A 102 -27.99 2.08 42.88
CA LEU A 102 -28.15 1.04 41.87
C LEU A 102 -27.99 1.61 40.44
N THR A 103 -28.38 2.87 40.23
CA THR A 103 -28.27 3.53 38.93
C THR A 103 -26.82 3.80 38.53
N LEU A 104 -25.96 4.20 39.47
CA LEU A 104 -24.53 4.44 39.23
C LEU A 104 -23.80 3.13 38.90
N LEU A 105 -24.15 2.06 39.62
CA LEU A 105 -23.59 0.73 39.39
C LEU A 105 -23.97 0.18 38.01
N ALA A 106 -25.22 0.40 37.57
CA ALA A 106 -25.68 0.00 36.24
C ALA A 106 -24.95 0.77 35.12
N VAL A 107 -24.76 2.08 35.29
CA VAL A 107 -24.01 2.90 34.32
C VAL A 107 -22.55 2.44 34.23
N TYR A 108 -21.92 2.17 35.37
CA TYR A 108 -20.55 1.65 35.41
C TYR A 108 -20.43 0.32 34.65
N GLY A 109 -21.30 -0.65 34.94
CA GLY A 109 -21.29 -1.95 34.26
C GLY A 109 -21.55 -1.86 32.76
N CYS A 110 -22.46 -0.99 32.34
CA CYS A 110 -22.75 -0.77 30.91
C CYS A 110 -21.57 -0.13 30.18
N VAL A 111 -20.95 0.91 30.76
CA VAL A 111 -19.82 1.61 30.13
C VAL A 111 -18.61 0.67 30.02
N SER A 112 -18.29 -0.07 31.09
CA SER A 112 -17.14 -0.97 31.12
C SER A 112 -17.29 -2.17 30.16
N ALA A 113 -18.49 -2.76 30.10
CA ALA A 113 -18.81 -3.79 29.10
C ALA A 113 -18.70 -3.26 27.67
N LEU A 114 -19.19 -2.04 27.41
CA LEU A 114 -19.09 -1.40 26.10
C LEU A 114 -17.62 -1.12 25.72
N THR A 115 -16.80 -0.63 26.67
CA THR A 115 -15.35 -0.42 26.48
C THR A 115 -14.67 -1.71 26.01
N ILE A 116 -14.89 -2.83 26.73
CA ILE A 116 -14.26 -4.11 26.41
C ILE A 116 -14.74 -4.63 25.06
N CYS A 117 -16.05 -4.61 24.78
CA CYS A 117 -16.59 -5.05 23.49
C CYS A 117 -16.03 -4.23 22.33
N CYS A 118 -15.98 -2.90 22.44
CA CYS A 118 -15.38 -2.04 21.40
C CYS A 118 -13.90 -2.35 21.18
N MET A 119 -13.13 -2.55 22.25
CA MET A 119 -11.71 -2.90 22.19
C MET A 119 -11.50 -4.26 21.52
N VAL A 120 -12.21 -5.30 21.96
CA VAL A 120 -12.10 -6.65 21.40
C VAL A 120 -12.47 -6.68 19.91
N ILE A 121 -13.55 -6.01 19.51
CA ILE A 121 -13.94 -5.95 18.10
C ILE A 121 -12.87 -5.21 17.29
N SER A 122 -12.32 -4.10 17.80
CA SER A 122 -11.24 -3.38 17.11
C SER A 122 -9.97 -4.24 16.93
N LEU A 123 -9.66 -5.09 17.90
CA LEU A 123 -8.54 -6.04 17.84
C LEU A 123 -8.75 -7.10 16.78
N ILE A 124 -9.93 -7.70 16.75
CA ILE A 124 -10.29 -8.72 15.76
C ILE A 124 -10.23 -8.12 14.35
N MET A 125 -10.75 -6.90 14.16
CA MET A 125 -10.67 -6.20 12.87
C MET A 125 -9.22 -5.95 12.46
N CYS A 126 -8.36 -5.47 13.36
CA CYS A 126 -6.93 -5.27 13.05
C CYS A 126 -6.22 -6.59 12.73
N ALA A 127 -6.54 -7.69 13.42
CA ALA A 127 -5.98 -9.00 13.17
C ALA A 127 -6.40 -9.56 11.80
N ILE A 128 -7.67 -9.40 11.42
CA ILE A 128 -8.18 -9.80 10.09
C ILE A 128 -7.52 -8.96 8.99
N LEU A 129 -7.36 -7.65 9.20
CA LEU A 129 -6.66 -6.77 8.25
C LEU A 129 -5.18 -7.14 8.11
N LEU A 130 -4.49 -7.43 9.21
CA LEU A 130 -3.10 -7.90 9.19
C LEU A 130 -2.97 -9.22 8.42
N LEU A 131 -3.90 -10.16 8.62
CA LEU A 131 -3.95 -11.41 7.86
C LEU A 131 -4.20 -11.16 6.37
N ALA A 132 -5.08 -10.23 6.02
CA ALA A 132 -5.35 -9.86 4.65
C ALA A 132 -4.12 -9.24 3.96
N VAL A 133 -3.42 -8.33 4.63
CA VAL A 133 -2.20 -7.67 4.12
C VAL A 133 -1.07 -8.67 3.92
N THR A 134 -0.84 -9.55 4.91
CA THR A 134 0.21 -10.58 4.83
C THR A 134 -0.07 -11.60 3.74
N ARG A 135 -1.34 -11.98 3.53
CA ARG A 135 -1.73 -12.85 2.40
C ARG A 135 -1.49 -12.16 1.06
N TYR A 136 -1.91 -10.90 0.94
CA TYR A 136 -1.75 -10.12 -0.30
C TYR A 136 -0.27 -9.94 -0.66
N SER A 137 0.56 -9.54 0.32
CA SER A 137 2.00 -9.33 0.11
C SER A 137 2.74 -10.62 -0.25
N ALA A 138 2.28 -11.77 0.24
CA ALA A 138 2.91 -13.06 -0.02
C ALA A 138 2.54 -13.69 -1.38
N HIS A 139 1.31 -13.50 -1.88
CA HIS A 139 0.81 -14.27 -3.04
C HIS A 139 0.34 -13.41 -4.23
N GLU A 140 -0.31 -12.27 -3.98
CA GLU A 140 -0.97 -11.50 -5.04
C GLU A 140 -0.09 -10.34 -5.53
N LEU A 141 0.72 -9.75 -4.64
CA LEU A 141 1.55 -8.59 -4.95
C LEU A 141 2.54 -8.83 -6.10
N GLU A 142 3.23 -9.97 -6.09
CA GLU A 142 4.21 -10.29 -7.14
C GLU A 142 3.54 -10.50 -8.50
N TYR A 143 2.35 -11.09 -8.51
CA TYR A 143 1.57 -11.28 -9.74
C TYR A 143 1.10 -9.95 -10.31
N ASP A 144 0.53 -9.08 -9.46
CA ASP A 144 0.01 -7.77 -9.86
C ASP A 144 1.13 -6.86 -10.40
N VAL A 145 2.31 -6.87 -9.76
CA VAL A 145 3.47 -6.06 -10.21
C VAL A 145 4.07 -6.57 -11.52
N ARG A 146 4.02 -7.89 -11.79
CA ARG A 146 4.54 -8.47 -13.04
C ARG A 146 3.66 -8.23 -14.26
N ILE A 147 2.36 -7.99 -14.07
CA ILE A 147 1.40 -7.74 -15.15
C ILE A 147 1.39 -6.26 -15.56
N LEU A 148 1.86 -5.38 -14.69
CA LEU A 148 1.92 -3.95 -14.93
C LEU A 148 2.75 -3.63 -16.19
N LYS A 149 2.23 -2.74 -17.03
CA LYS A 149 2.95 -2.27 -18.23
C LYS A 149 4.08 -1.33 -17.82
N ASP A 150 5.14 -1.30 -18.62
CA ASP A 150 6.33 -0.49 -18.34
C ASP A 150 6.04 1.01 -18.17
N GLU A 151 4.97 1.53 -18.77
CA GLU A 151 4.50 2.92 -18.64
C GLU A 151 3.74 3.19 -17.31
N GLU A 152 3.13 2.15 -16.73
CA GLU A 152 2.30 2.22 -15.52
C GLU A 152 3.09 1.90 -14.25
N ILE A 153 4.31 1.34 -14.37
CA ILE A 153 5.20 0.96 -13.25
C ILE A 153 5.46 2.14 -12.30
N ASP A 154 5.64 3.34 -12.83
CA ASP A 154 5.98 4.52 -12.02
C ASP A 154 4.75 5.24 -11.45
N MET A 155 3.57 5.08 -12.08
CA MET A 155 2.35 5.82 -11.74
C MET A 155 1.43 5.06 -10.78
N ASP A 156 1.27 3.75 -10.98
CA ASP A 156 0.30 2.97 -10.22
C ASP A 156 0.94 2.25 -9.03
N SER A 157 0.28 2.34 -7.87
CA SER A 157 0.59 1.52 -6.69
C SER A 157 -0.49 0.44 -6.53
N PRO A 158 -0.23 -0.81 -6.96
CA PRO A 158 -1.22 -1.88 -6.90
C PRO A 158 -1.66 -2.16 -5.45
N PHE A 159 -0.73 -2.08 -4.49
CA PHE A 159 -1.05 -2.22 -3.08
C PHE A 159 -2.03 -1.14 -2.60
N HIS A 160 -1.80 0.12 -2.96
CA HIS A 160 -2.66 1.21 -2.53
C HIS A 160 -4.08 1.09 -3.11
N ILE A 161 -4.20 0.72 -4.38
CA ILE A 161 -5.51 0.52 -5.04
C ILE A 161 -6.27 -0.64 -4.38
N TRP A 162 -5.58 -1.76 -4.15
CA TRP A 162 -6.16 -2.92 -3.46
C TRP A 162 -6.64 -2.55 -2.04
N TRP A 163 -5.80 -1.82 -1.29
CA TRP A 163 -6.10 -1.38 0.07
C TRP A 163 -7.34 -0.48 0.11
N LEU A 164 -7.39 0.53 -0.77
CA LEU A 164 -8.53 1.45 -0.89
C LEU A 164 -9.84 0.71 -1.18
N LYS A 165 -9.79 -0.30 -2.05
CA LYS A 165 -11.00 -1.04 -2.47
C LYS A 165 -11.52 -2.00 -1.41
N LYS A 166 -10.62 -2.67 -0.68
CA LYS A 166 -10.97 -3.82 0.16
C LYS A 166 -10.81 -3.57 1.66
N CYS A 167 -9.81 -2.81 2.06
CA CYS A 167 -9.40 -2.67 3.46
C CYS A 167 -9.77 -1.32 4.08
N GLU A 168 -9.89 -0.25 3.29
CA GLU A 168 -10.08 1.11 3.83
C GLU A 168 -11.36 1.25 4.68
N THR A 169 -12.48 0.67 4.22
CA THR A 169 -13.75 0.70 4.96
C THR A 169 -13.63 -0.01 6.32
N ASP A 170 -13.09 -1.23 6.31
CA ASP A 170 -12.93 -2.05 7.52
C ASP A 170 -11.92 -1.44 8.49
N TRP A 171 -10.84 -0.87 7.96
CA TRP A 171 -9.86 -0.10 8.71
C TRP A 171 -10.48 1.12 9.39
N SER A 172 -11.27 1.91 8.65
CA SER A 172 -11.92 3.09 9.18
C SER A 172 -12.89 2.75 10.31
N LEU A 173 -13.62 1.63 10.20
CA LEU A 173 -14.53 1.13 11.22
C LEU A 173 -13.75 0.61 12.43
N GLY A 174 -12.72 -0.22 12.22
CA GLY A 174 -11.86 -0.73 13.30
C GLY A 174 -11.21 0.40 14.10
N TYR A 175 -10.70 1.41 13.41
CA TYR A 175 -10.12 2.61 14.02
C TYR A 175 -11.17 3.46 14.74
N LEU A 176 -12.38 3.60 14.19
CA LEU A 176 -13.50 4.28 14.86
C LEU A 176 -13.82 3.58 16.19
N LEU A 177 -13.93 2.24 16.18
CA LEU A 177 -14.21 1.44 17.37
C LEU A 177 -13.10 1.53 18.41
N PHE A 178 -11.84 1.48 17.98
CA PHE A 178 -10.68 1.70 18.85
C PHE A 178 -10.77 3.08 19.52
N ARG A 179 -11.05 4.13 18.73
CA ARG A 179 -11.19 5.49 19.25
C ARG A 179 -12.35 5.63 20.23
N THR A 180 -13.51 5.05 19.92
CA THR A 180 -14.66 5.08 20.83
C THR A 180 -14.34 4.31 22.12
N GLY A 181 -13.66 3.18 22.03
CA GLY A 181 -13.21 2.42 23.21
C GLY A 181 -12.27 3.23 24.10
N VAL A 182 -11.30 3.97 23.54
CA VAL A 182 -10.40 4.83 24.33
C VAL A 182 -11.20 5.92 25.07
N THR A 183 -12.19 6.53 24.40
CA THR A 183 -13.04 7.53 25.06
C THR A 183 -13.91 6.94 26.15
N LEU A 184 -14.45 5.74 25.94
CA LEU A 184 -15.25 5.03 26.94
C LEU A 184 -14.40 4.62 28.14
N PHE A 185 -13.15 4.20 27.93
CA PHE A 185 -12.20 3.90 29.01
C PHE A 185 -11.92 5.12 29.90
N LEU A 186 -11.75 6.32 29.33
CA LEU A 186 -11.58 7.53 30.13
C LEU A 186 -12.85 7.90 30.92
N ILE A 187 -14.02 7.68 30.34
CA ILE A 187 -15.31 7.84 31.03
C ILE A 187 -15.45 6.81 32.16
N GLU A 188 -15.06 5.56 31.91
CA GLU A 188 -15.05 4.48 32.88
C GLU A 188 -14.18 4.85 34.09
N LEU A 189 -12.97 5.37 33.88
CA LEU A 189 -12.12 5.85 34.98
C LEU A 189 -12.77 6.96 35.81
N ALA A 190 -13.52 7.87 35.17
CA ALA A 190 -14.28 8.89 35.89
C ALA A 190 -15.41 8.25 36.70
N VAL A 191 -16.19 7.32 36.13
CA VAL A 191 -17.29 6.65 36.83
C VAL A 191 -16.78 5.79 37.99
N VAL A 192 -15.67 5.06 37.81
CA VAL A 192 -15.03 4.24 38.84
C VAL A 192 -14.65 5.09 40.06
N SER A 193 -14.19 6.33 39.88
CA SER A 193 -13.83 7.18 41.01
C SER A 193 -15.04 7.48 41.91
N TRP A 194 -16.24 7.59 41.33
CA TRP A 194 -17.48 7.79 42.08
C TRP A 194 -17.95 6.52 42.79
N VAL A 195 -17.73 5.35 42.18
CA VAL A 195 -18.06 4.06 42.79
C VAL A 195 -17.14 3.78 43.99
N GLN A 196 -15.83 4.02 43.85
CA GLN A 196 -14.85 3.67 44.89
C GLN A 196 -14.70 4.72 45.99
N TYR A 197 -14.74 6.02 45.65
CA TYR A 197 -14.50 7.11 46.60
C TYR A 197 -15.76 7.90 46.95
N ASN A 198 -16.90 7.21 47.10
CA ASN A 198 -18.18 7.86 47.44
C ASN A 198 -18.08 8.75 48.69
N LEU A 199 -17.34 8.28 49.72
CA LEU A 199 -17.12 9.01 50.98
C LEU A 199 -16.20 10.23 50.84
N TYR A 200 -15.24 10.21 49.92
CA TYR A 200 -14.26 11.29 49.71
C TYR A 200 -14.51 12.01 48.38
N GLN A 201 -15.57 12.82 48.36
CA GLN A 201 -16.03 13.53 47.16
C GLN A 201 -14.94 14.38 46.49
N THR A 202 -14.05 14.99 47.27
CA THR A 202 -12.91 15.79 46.76
C THR A 202 -11.98 14.97 45.85
N THR A 203 -11.71 13.71 46.23
CA THR A 203 -10.85 12.81 45.45
C THR A 203 -11.52 12.41 44.14
N SER A 204 -12.82 12.07 44.19
CA SER A 204 -13.57 11.70 42.97
C SER A 204 -13.68 12.86 41.97
N ILE A 205 -13.92 14.09 42.46
CA ILE A 205 -13.95 15.29 41.61
C ILE A 205 -12.59 15.51 40.94
N SER A 206 -11.48 15.36 41.67
CA SER A 206 -10.14 15.53 41.11
C SER A 206 -9.84 14.54 39.98
N ILE A 207 -10.20 13.27 40.15
CA ILE A 207 -10.00 12.22 39.14
C ILE A 207 -10.88 12.48 37.91
N SER A 208 -12.13 12.89 38.13
CA SER A 208 -13.06 13.26 37.05
C SER A 208 -12.55 14.46 36.23
N ILE A 209 -11.95 15.47 36.87
CA ILE A 209 -11.32 16.61 36.18
C ILE A 209 -10.13 16.15 35.33
N VAL A 210 -9.27 15.29 35.87
CA VAL A 210 -8.13 14.75 35.12
C VAL A 210 -8.60 13.92 33.93
N ALA A 211 -9.63 13.07 34.11
CA ALA A 211 -10.24 12.31 33.04
C ALA A 211 -10.86 13.22 31.96
N ALA A 212 -11.55 14.30 32.37
CA ALA A 212 -12.11 15.28 31.45
C ALA A 212 -11.03 16.01 30.65
N ILE A 213 -9.93 16.43 31.28
CA ILE A 213 -8.78 17.02 30.58
C ILE A 213 -8.19 16.01 29.60
N GLY A 214 -8.06 14.73 29.99
CA GLY A 214 -7.63 13.65 29.12
C GLY A 214 -8.53 13.51 27.88
N ILE A 215 -9.86 13.55 28.07
CA ILE A 215 -10.83 13.53 26.98
C ILE A 215 -10.69 14.76 26.09
N LEU A 216 -10.53 15.95 26.65
CA LEU A 216 -10.39 17.18 25.86
C LEU A 216 -9.10 17.16 25.03
N ILE A 217 -7.98 16.74 25.61
CA ILE A 217 -6.73 16.56 24.88
C ILE A 217 -6.94 15.54 23.75
N TRP A 218 -7.56 14.40 24.06
CA TRP A 218 -7.87 13.38 23.06
C TRP A 218 -8.72 13.95 21.92
N GLN A 219 -9.87 14.55 22.22
CA GLN A 219 -10.77 15.08 21.21
C GLN A 219 -10.14 16.23 20.41
N PHE A 220 -9.49 17.21 21.04
CA PHE A 220 -8.98 18.39 20.33
C PHE A 220 -7.67 18.13 19.58
N ARG A 221 -6.69 17.42 20.14
CA ARG A 221 -5.41 17.20 19.48
C ARG A 221 -5.49 16.11 18.41
N ILE A 222 -6.24 15.06 18.68
CA ILE A 222 -6.30 13.90 17.78
C ILE A 222 -7.35 14.21 16.70
N LEU A 223 -8.62 14.50 17.00
CA LEU A 223 -9.61 14.73 15.91
C LEU A 223 -9.22 15.83 14.92
N SER A 224 -8.58 16.92 15.37
CA SER A 224 -8.18 18.01 14.49
C SER A 224 -7.10 17.61 13.48
N ARG A 225 -6.10 16.83 13.91
CA ARG A 225 -5.05 16.32 13.02
C ARG A 225 -5.56 15.23 12.08
N TRP A 226 -6.48 14.38 12.57
CA TRP A 226 -6.99 13.24 11.81
C TRP A 226 -8.03 13.61 10.76
N ARG A 227 -8.86 14.65 10.97
CA ARG A 227 -9.77 15.17 9.94
C ARG A 227 -9.04 15.64 8.68
N TYR A 228 -7.79 16.07 8.83
CA TYR A 228 -6.94 16.49 7.71
C TYR A 228 -6.33 15.31 6.96
N LEU A 229 -5.95 14.24 7.68
CA LEU A 229 -5.34 13.03 7.11
C LEU A 229 -6.34 12.07 6.44
N MET A 230 -7.62 12.11 6.82
CA MET A 230 -8.70 11.28 6.24
C MET A 230 -9.46 11.96 5.08
N LYS A 231 -9.04 13.15 4.62
CA LYS A 231 -9.55 13.64 3.34
C LYS A 231 -9.04 12.70 2.26
N LEU A 232 -9.92 11.83 1.75
CA LEU A 232 -9.66 11.05 0.55
C LEU A 232 -9.05 11.99 -0.50
N PRO A 233 -7.83 11.71 -1.01
CA PRO A 233 -7.40 12.38 -2.23
C PRO A 233 -8.48 12.05 -3.28
N ALA A 234 -8.98 13.09 -3.95
CA ALA A 234 -9.88 12.88 -5.07
C ALA A 234 -9.16 11.94 -6.05
N ILE A 235 -9.80 10.81 -6.38
CA ILE A 235 -9.34 9.95 -7.45
C ILE A 235 -9.52 10.79 -8.72
N GLU A 236 -8.46 11.47 -9.17
CA GLU A 236 -8.42 12.07 -10.49
C GLU A 236 -8.40 10.93 -11.50
N VAL A 237 -9.58 10.44 -11.86
CA VAL A 237 -9.77 9.58 -13.03
C VAL A 237 -9.29 10.39 -14.22
N HIS A 238 -8.04 10.17 -14.65
CA HIS A 238 -7.59 10.61 -15.96
C HIS A 238 -8.38 9.78 -16.98
N GLY A 239 -9.55 10.31 -17.37
CA GLY A 239 -10.32 9.79 -18.48
C GLY A 239 -9.47 9.78 -19.76
N PRO A 240 -9.77 8.89 -20.71
CA PRO A 240 -8.99 8.79 -21.94
C PRO A 240 -9.01 10.14 -22.65
N ILE A 241 -7.82 10.59 -23.05
CA ILE A 241 -7.62 11.80 -23.86
C ILE A 241 -8.42 11.61 -25.16
N ASP A 242 -9.57 12.27 -25.25
CA ASP A 242 -10.28 12.43 -26.53
C ASP A 242 -9.42 13.30 -27.43
N ILE A 243 -8.61 12.64 -28.25
CA ILE A 243 -7.89 13.26 -29.36
C ILE A 243 -8.96 13.65 -30.38
N THR A 244 -9.55 14.82 -30.21
CA THR A 244 -10.36 15.47 -31.24
C THR A 244 -9.41 15.87 -32.36
N VAL A 245 -9.24 14.95 -33.32
CA VAL A 245 -8.66 15.22 -34.63
C VAL A 245 -9.48 16.36 -35.23
N THR A 246 -8.91 17.56 -35.18
CA THR A 246 -9.46 18.75 -35.82
C THR A 246 -9.26 18.53 -37.31
N ALA A 247 -10.29 18.02 -37.98
CA ALA A 247 -10.33 17.90 -39.42
C ALA A 247 -10.14 19.30 -40.03
N ALA A 248 -9.02 19.46 -40.75
CA ALA A 248 -8.71 20.66 -41.51
C ALA A 248 -9.82 20.92 -42.55
N SER A 249 -10.44 22.09 -42.45
CA SER A 249 -11.35 22.62 -43.47
C SER A 249 -10.58 22.91 -44.77
N PRO A 250 -11.05 22.45 -45.95
CA PRO A 250 -10.45 22.84 -47.20
C PRO A 250 -10.90 24.26 -47.58
N ARG A 251 -9.90 25.13 -47.83
CA ARG A 251 -10.07 26.43 -48.49
C ARG A 251 -10.93 26.27 -49.76
N ARG A 252 -12.08 26.95 -49.81
CA ARG A 252 -12.73 27.27 -51.09
C ARG A 252 -12.10 28.56 -51.63
N ALA A 253 -11.49 28.41 -52.80
CA ALA A 253 -11.19 29.50 -53.71
C ALA A 253 -12.42 29.78 -54.59
N HIS A 254 -12.52 31.04 -55.01
CA HIS A 254 -13.48 31.67 -55.93
C HIS A 254 -14.79 32.18 -55.32
#